data_AF-A0A142X1D5-F1
#
_entry.id   AF-A0A142X1D5-F1
#
_cell.length_a   1.000
_cell.length_b   1.000
_cell.length_c   1.000
_cell.angle_alpha   90.00
_cell.angle_beta   90.00
_cell.angle_gamma   90.00
#
_symmetry.space_group_name_H-M   'P 1'
#
loop_
_entity.id
_entity.type
_entity.pdbx_description
1 polymer ?
#
loop_
_entity_poly.entity_id
_entity_poly.type
_entity_poly.pdbx_seq_one_letter_code
_entity_poly.pdbx_strand_id
1 'polypeptide(L)'
;MSGGHRQFTDEEILDALAACQGLISRAARRLGCTPRAIYYRRAKNPEIDRAILEARSQLIDDAEEGLRHHLEQQAPWAIAFVLKTLGKNRGYVERVETREVSDETLLLALEREREIERVRRLEQG
;
A
#
# COMPACT_ATOMS: atom_id res chain seq x y z
N MET A 1 -34.74 16.90 14.60
CA MET A 1 -35.04 15.85 13.59
C MET A 1 -33.87 14.88 13.59
N SER A 2 -34.03 13.72 14.19
CA SER A 2 -33.00 12.68 14.23
C SER A 2 -32.79 12.18 12.81
N GLY A 3 -31.71 12.61 12.15
CA GLY A 3 -31.38 12.17 10.80
C GLY A 3 -31.12 10.66 10.81
N GLY A 4 -32.08 9.87 10.32
CA GLY A 4 -31.92 8.44 10.20
C GLY A 4 -30.72 8.14 9.31
N HIS A 5 -29.66 7.56 9.86
CA HIS A 5 -28.53 7.10 9.07
C HIS A 5 -29.03 6.01 8.12
N ARG A 6 -29.01 6.27 6.80
CA ARG A 6 -29.30 5.26 5.78
C ARG A 6 -28.39 4.07 6.03
N GLN A 7 -28.99 2.90 6.27
CA GLN A 7 -28.26 1.64 6.29
C GLN A 7 -28.29 1.05 4.90
N PHE A 8 -27.12 0.66 4.41
CA PHE A 8 -27.00 -0.07 3.15
C PHE A 8 -27.25 -1.55 3.39
N THR A 9 -27.95 -2.19 2.45
CA THR A 9 -28.10 -3.65 2.46
C THR A 9 -26.76 -4.30 2.11
N ASP A 10 -26.63 -5.58 2.47
CA ASP A 10 -25.41 -6.32 2.13
C ASP A 10 -25.28 -6.48 0.60
N GLU A 11 -26.40 -6.59 -0.12
CA GLU A 11 -26.46 -6.59 -1.60
C GLU A 11 -25.98 -5.27 -2.20
N GLU A 12 -26.43 -4.11 -1.70
CA GLU A 12 -25.93 -2.80 -2.17
C GLU A 12 -24.40 -2.68 -1.98
N ILE A 13 -23.87 -3.25 -0.90
CA ILE A 13 -22.42 -3.28 -0.65
C ILE A 13 -21.70 -4.21 -1.62
N LEU A 14 -22.23 -5.41 -1.86
CA LEU A 14 -21.66 -6.38 -2.80
C LEU A 14 -21.63 -5.83 -4.23
N ASP A 15 -22.73 -5.21 -4.69
CA ASP A 15 -22.80 -4.58 -6.01
C ASP A 15 -21.79 -3.44 -6.15
N ALA A 16 -21.66 -2.61 -5.10
CA ALA A 16 -20.70 -1.52 -5.09
C ALA A 16 -19.25 -2.04 -5.10
N LEU A 17 -18.97 -3.12 -4.38
CA LEU A 17 -17.66 -3.77 -4.36
C LEU A 17 -17.34 -4.38 -5.73
N ALA A 18 -18.27 -5.10 -6.35
CA ALA A 18 -18.11 -5.68 -7.67
C ALA A 18 -17.82 -4.58 -8.72
N ALA A 19 -18.62 -3.51 -8.74
CA ALA A 19 -18.41 -2.37 -9.64
C ALA A 19 -17.09 -1.61 -9.40
N CYS A 20 -16.48 -1.78 -8.22
CA CYS A 20 -15.24 -1.12 -7.82
C CYS A 20 -14.05 -2.08 -7.72
N GLN A 21 -14.15 -3.31 -8.24
CA GLN A 21 -13.08 -4.32 -8.17
C GLN A 21 -12.60 -4.54 -6.72
N GLY A 22 -13.53 -4.62 -5.77
CA GLY A 22 -13.24 -4.82 -4.34
C GLY A 22 -12.61 -3.63 -3.62
N LEU A 23 -12.39 -2.50 -4.30
CA LEU A 23 -11.78 -1.30 -3.71
C LEU A 23 -12.77 -0.61 -2.75
N ILE A 24 -12.63 -0.90 -1.46
CA ILE A 24 -13.51 -0.41 -0.38
C ILE A 24 -13.67 1.12 -0.39
N SER A 25 -12.58 1.87 -0.57
CA SER A 25 -12.65 3.35 -0.59
C SER A 25 -13.46 3.89 -1.77
N ARG A 26 -13.44 3.20 -2.91
CA ARG A 26 -14.23 3.58 -4.09
C ARG A 26 -15.68 3.16 -3.92
N ALA A 27 -15.93 1.94 -3.44
CA ALA A 27 -17.27 1.44 -3.14
C ALA A 27 -17.97 2.34 -2.11
N ALA A 28 -17.28 2.74 -1.05
CA ALA A 28 -17.81 3.64 -0.03
C ALA A 28 -18.18 5.02 -0.60
N ARG A 29 -17.30 5.60 -1.44
CA ARG A 29 -17.59 6.86 -2.14
C ARG A 29 -18.81 6.73 -3.06
N ARG A 30 -18.94 5.61 -3.77
CA ARG A 30 -20.07 5.31 -4.64
C ARG A 30 -21.39 5.20 -3.87
N LEU A 31 -21.36 4.55 -2.71
CA LEU A 31 -22.53 4.41 -1.83
C LEU A 31 -22.84 5.70 -1.05
N GLY A 32 -21.90 6.64 -0.96
CA GLY A 32 -22.05 7.83 -0.10
C GLY A 32 -21.88 7.51 1.38
N CYS A 33 -21.08 6.49 1.72
CA CYS A 33 -20.80 6.08 3.08
C CYS A 33 -19.29 6.18 3.41
N THR A 34 -18.93 5.97 4.67
CA THR A 34 -17.52 5.91 5.06
C THR A 34 -16.95 4.51 4.79
N PRO A 35 -15.66 4.37 4.40
CA PRO A 35 -15.02 3.06 4.27
C PRO A 35 -15.16 2.20 5.53
N ARG A 36 -15.17 2.84 6.71
CA ARG A 36 -15.38 2.19 8.01
C ARG A 36 -16.72 1.45 8.10
N ALA A 37 -17.78 1.95 7.47
CA ALA A 37 -19.07 1.27 7.44
C ALA A 37 -18.99 -0.08 6.69
N ILE A 38 -18.26 -0.12 5.57
CA ILE A 38 -18.03 -1.35 4.81
C ILE A 38 -17.12 -2.31 5.59
N TYR A 39 -16.05 -1.83 6.23
CA TYR A 39 -15.21 -2.68 7.08
C TYR A 39 -16.00 -3.31 8.24
N TYR A 40 -16.93 -2.56 8.84
CA TYR A 40 -17.80 -3.09 9.89
C TYR A 40 -18.73 -4.18 9.35
N ARG A 41 -19.28 -3.99 8.15
CA ARG A 41 -20.15 -4.97 7.48
C ARG A 41 -19.37 -6.23 7.10
N ARG A 42 -18.17 -6.07 6.53
CA ARG A 42 -17.21 -7.14 6.24
C ARG A 42 -16.96 -8.04 7.45
N ALA A 43 -16.74 -7.46 8.63
CA ALA A 43 -16.48 -8.24 9.86
C ALA A 43 -17.66 -9.12 10.31
N LYS A 44 -18.87 -8.86 9.80
CA LYS A 44 -20.10 -9.55 10.19
C LYS A 44 -20.69 -10.43 9.09
N ASN A 45 -20.34 -10.16 7.83
CA ASN A 45 -20.86 -10.87 6.68
C ASN A 45 -19.70 -11.53 5.89
N PRO A 46 -19.61 -12.87 5.89
CA PRO A 46 -18.53 -13.59 5.21
C PRO A 46 -18.57 -13.44 3.68
N GLU A 47 -19.73 -13.20 3.07
CA GLU A 47 -19.85 -12.98 1.61
C GLU A 47 -19.18 -11.66 1.20
N ILE A 48 -19.34 -10.60 2.01
CA ILE A 48 -18.66 -9.32 1.78
C ILE A 48 -17.14 -9.48 1.93
N ASP A 49 -16.68 -10.22 2.94
CA ASP A 49 -15.26 -10.53 3.11
C ASP A 49 -14.71 -11.30 1.92
N ARG A 50 -15.43 -12.35 1.50
CA ARG A 50 -15.07 -13.16 0.34
C ARG A 50 -14.99 -12.34 -0.94
N ALA A 51 -15.97 -11.49 -1.23
CA ALA A 51 -15.96 -10.62 -2.41
C ALA A 51 -14.72 -9.70 -2.45
N ILE A 52 -14.29 -9.18 -1.29
CA ILE A 52 -13.09 -8.35 -1.19
C ILE A 52 -11.82 -9.19 -1.40
N LEU A 53 -11.76 -10.39 -0.84
CA LEU A 53 -10.62 -11.29 -0.99
C LEU A 53 -10.47 -11.78 -2.43
N GLU A 54 -11.56 -12.20 -3.07
CA GLU A 54 -11.58 -12.62 -4.47
C GLU A 54 -11.13 -11.50 -5.41
N ALA A 55 -11.64 -10.28 -5.20
CA ALA A 55 -11.20 -9.13 -5.98
C ALA A 55 -9.71 -8.82 -5.78
N ARG A 56 -9.16 -9.04 -4.57
CA ARG A 56 -7.73 -8.90 -4.31
C ARG A 56 -6.90 -9.97 -4.99
N SER A 57 -7.38 -11.22 -5.01
CA SER A 57 -6.73 -12.30 -5.76
C SER A 57 -6.69 -11.97 -7.25
N GLN A 58 -7.81 -11.52 -7.83
CA GLN A 58 -7.86 -11.12 -9.24
C GLN A 58 -6.86 -9.98 -9.56
N LEU A 59 -6.72 -8.99 -8.67
CA LEU A 59 -5.73 -7.92 -8.85
C LEU A 59 -4.29 -8.47 -8.90
N ILE A 60 -3.99 -9.51 -8.12
CA ILE A 60 -2.68 -10.16 -8.14
C ILE A 60 -2.50 -10.93 -9.46
N ASP A 61 -3.51 -11.68 -9.88
CA ASP A 61 -3.48 -12.42 -11.16
C ASP A 61 -3.23 -11.47 -12.35
N ASP A 62 -3.92 -10.32 -12.39
CA ASP A 62 -3.73 -9.30 -13.43
C ASP A 62 -2.30 -8.73 -13.41
N ALA A 63 -1.72 -8.54 -12.22
CA ALA A 63 -0.34 -8.07 -12.08
C ALA A 63 0.68 -9.15 -12.51
N GLU A 64 0.42 -10.42 -12.23
CA GLU A 64 1.24 -11.54 -12.68
C GLU A 64 1.20 -11.69 -14.21
N GLU A 65 0.02 -11.52 -14.82
CA GLU A 65 -0.14 -11.48 -16.27
C GLU A 65 0.67 -10.33 -16.89
N GLY A 66 0.54 -9.12 -16.34
CA GLY A 66 1.32 -7.96 -16.78
C GLY A 66 2.82 -8.17 -16.65
N LEU A 67 3.28 -8.77 -15.54
CA LEU A 67 4.69 -9.13 -15.36
C LEU A 67 5.15 -10.13 -16.42
N ARG A 68 4.34 -11.17 -16.70
CA ARG A 68 4.64 -12.19 -17.71
C ARG A 68 4.75 -11.59 -19.11
N HIS A 69 3.81 -10.72 -19.48
CA HIS A 69 3.83 -9.99 -20.75
C HIS A 69 5.13 -9.18 -20.93
N HIS A 70 5.62 -8.53 -19.88
CA HIS A 70 6.89 -7.78 -19.94
C HIS A 70 8.14 -8.67 -19.96
N LEU A 71 8.08 -9.88 -19.38
CA LEU A 71 9.15 -10.87 -19.49
C LEU A 71 9.28 -11.40 -20.93
N GLU A 72 8.15 -11.66 -21.59
CA GLU A 72 8.13 -12.08 -23.00
C GLU A 72 8.76 -11.03 -23.92
N GLN A 73 8.60 -9.75 -23.59
CA GLN A 73 9.24 -8.62 -24.27
C GLN A 73 10.69 -8.36 -23.84
N GLN A 74 11.25 -9.21 -22.98
CA GLN A 74 12.59 -9.06 -22.42
C GLN A 74 12.84 -7.70 -21.74
N ALA A 75 11.82 -7.12 -21.11
CA ALA A 75 11.98 -5.87 -20.39
C ALA A 75 12.98 -6.05 -19.22
N PRO A 76 14.09 -5.29 -19.17
CA PRO A 76 15.16 -5.52 -18.18
C PRO A 76 14.69 -5.41 -16.73
N TRP A 77 13.76 -4.49 -16.43
CA TRP A 77 13.21 -4.31 -15.09
C TRP A 77 12.39 -5.52 -14.62
N ALA A 78 11.64 -6.17 -15.52
CA ALA A 78 10.80 -7.32 -15.21
C ALA A 78 11.65 -8.56 -14.94
N ILE A 79 12.66 -8.79 -15.80
CA ILE A 79 13.65 -9.85 -15.61
C ILE A 79 14.37 -9.66 -14.27
N ALA A 80 14.87 -8.44 -14.00
CA ALA A 80 15.55 -8.13 -12.76
C ALA A 80 14.63 -8.35 -11.54
N PHE A 81 13.37 -7.91 -11.62
CA PHE A 81 12.39 -8.10 -10.54
C PHE A 81 12.16 -9.57 -10.21
N VAL A 82 11.92 -10.42 -11.22
CA VAL A 82 11.73 -11.87 -11.03
C VAL A 82 12.98 -12.53 -10.44
N LEU A 83 14.15 -12.21 -10.98
CA LEU A 83 15.40 -12.82 -10.50
C LEU A 83 15.70 -12.43 -9.05
N LYS A 84 15.53 -11.15 -8.70
CA LYS A 84 15.76 -10.66 -7.33
C LYS A 84 14.74 -11.18 -6.31
N THR A 85 13.54 -11.57 -6.75
CA THR A 85 12.46 -12.03 -5.86
C THR A 85 12.39 -13.55 -5.79
N LEU A 86 12.27 -14.23 -6.93
CA LEU A 86 12.08 -15.67 -7.06
C LEU A 86 13.38 -16.43 -7.38
N GLY A 87 14.37 -15.76 -7.98
CA GLY A 87 15.67 -16.33 -8.35
C GLY A 87 16.72 -16.34 -7.23
N LYS A 88 16.34 -16.03 -5.98
CA LYS A 88 17.29 -15.92 -4.85
C LYS A 88 18.06 -17.22 -4.61
N ASN A 89 17.40 -18.38 -4.74
CA ASN A 89 18.02 -19.70 -4.65
C ASN A 89 19.07 -19.97 -5.75
N ARG A 90 19.09 -19.18 -6.82
CA ARG A 90 20.06 -19.23 -7.92
C ARG A 90 21.15 -18.16 -7.78
N GLY A 91 21.22 -17.46 -6.65
CA GLY A 91 22.25 -16.46 -6.37
C GLY A 91 21.89 -15.01 -6.74
N TYR A 92 20.66 -14.76 -7.22
CA TYR A 92 20.19 -13.40 -7.52
C TYR A 92 19.71 -12.69 -6.26
N VAL A 93 20.66 -12.38 -5.38
CA VAL A 93 20.43 -11.65 -4.13
C VAL A 93 21.10 -10.29 -4.23
N GLU A 94 20.35 -9.22 -3.92
CA GLU A 94 20.96 -7.91 -3.76
C GLU A 94 21.76 -7.86 -2.45
N ARG A 95 23.04 -7.50 -2.55
CA ARG A 95 23.85 -7.19 -1.37
C ARG A 95 23.51 -5.79 -0.90
N VAL A 96 23.12 -5.68 0.37
CA VAL A 96 23.03 -4.41 1.07
C VAL A 96 24.35 -4.19 1.79
N GLU A 97 25.05 -3.10 1.46
CA GLU A 97 26.20 -2.64 2.22
C GLU A 97 25.71 -1.73 3.34
N THR A 98 25.81 -2.21 4.58
CA THR A 98 25.50 -1.40 5.76
C THR A 98 26.82 -0.83 6.29
N ARG A 99 26.85 0.48 6.53
CA ARG A 99 27.96 1.12 7.25
C ARG A 99 27.54 1.33 8.69
N GLU A 100 28.33 0.83 9.63
CA GLU A 100 28.17 1.17 11.03
C GLU A 100 28.55 2.64 11.24
N VAL A 101 27.64 3.40 11.86
CA VAL A 101 27.87 4.79 12.25
C VAL A 101 28.10 4.78 13.75
N SER A 102 29.22 5.36 14.20
CA SER A 102 29.51 5.42 15.63
C SER A 102 28.59 6.42 16.34
N ASP A 103 28.35 6.19 17.63
CA ASP A 103 27.61 7.12 18.50
C ASP A 103 28.24 8.52 18.48
N GLU A 104 29.58 8.59 18.44
CA GLU A 104 30.32 9.84 18.31
C GLU A 104 29.99 10.58 17.01
N THR A 105 29.88 9.87 15.89
CA THR A 105 29.48 10.47 14.60
C THR A 105 28.06 11.02 14.67
N LEU A 106 27.17 10.31 15.36
CA LEU A 106 25.78 10.72 15.55
C LEU A 106 25.67 11.98 16.41
N LEU A 107 26.44 12.03 17.51
CA LEU A 107 26.50 13.19 18.41
C LEU A 107 27.03 14.43 17.69
N LEU A 108 28.10 14.29 16.91
CA LEU A 108 28.65 15.37 16.10
C LEU A 108 27.63 15.91 15.07
N ALA A 109 26.83 15.02 14.45
CA ALA A 109 25.78 15.44 13.52
C ALA A 109 24.68 16.24 14.23
N LEU A 110 24.24 15.81 15.41
CA LEU A 110 23.23 16.49 16.22
C LEU A 110 23.72 17.85 16.73
N GLU A 111 24.97 17.94 17.17
CA GLU A 111 25.59 19.20 17.59
C GLU A 111 25.66 20.19 16.42
N ARG A 112 26.04 19.72 15.24
CA ARG A 112 26.09 20.53 14.03
C ARG A 112 24.71 21.05 13.61
N GLU A 113 23.67 20.22 13.70
CA GLU A 113 22.30 20.66 13.42
C GLU A 113 21.84 21.76 14.39
N ARG A 114 22.10 21.59 15.69
CA ARG A 114 21.76 22.60 16.72
C ARG A 114 22.46 23.93 16.46
N GLU A 115 23.72 23.90 16.07
CA GLU A 115 24.48 25.12 15.78
C GLU A 115 23.97 25.81 14.51
N ILE A 116 23.63 25.05 13.46
CA ILE A 116 23.02 25.60 12.24
C ILE A 116 21.68 26.28 12.56
N GLU A 117 20.84 25.67 13.39
CA GLU A 117 19.58 26.30 13.82
C GLU A 117 19.81 27.56 14.64
N ARG A 118 20.81 27.55 15.53
CA ARG A 118 21.19 28.71 16.32
C ARG A 118 21.62 29.87 15.42
N VAL A 119 22.50 29.64 14.45
CA VAL A 119 22.98 30.67 13.52
C VAL A 119 21.82 31.21 12.67
N ARG A 120 20.96 30.34 12.13
CA ARG A 120 19.77 30.76 11.36
C ARG A 120 18.83 31.66 12.15
N ARG A 121 18.67 31.44 13.46
CA ARG A 121 17.86 32.32 14.32
C ARG A 121 18.49 33.68 14.54
N LEU A 122 19.82 33.77 14.56
CA LEU A 122 20.55 35.03 14.73
C LEU A 122 20.58 35.86 13.45
N GLU A 123 20.54 35.23 12.27
CA GLU A 123 20.49 35.93 10.97
C GLU A 123 19.08 36.43 10.59
N GLN A 124 18.04 35.94 11.28
CA GLN A 124 16.63 36.31 11.04
C GLN A 124 16.06 37.32 12.05
N GLY A 125 16.88 37.78 13.00
CA GLY A 125 16.53 38.83 13.98
C GLY A 125 17.31 40.11 13.73
#